data_AF-A0A5N7MY55-F1
#
_entry.id   AF-A0A5N7MY55-F1
#
_cell.length_a   1.000
_cell.length_b   1.000
_cell.length_c   1.000
_cell.angle_alpha   90.00
_cell.angle_beta   90.00
_cell.angle_gamma   90.00
#
_symmetry.space_group_name_H-M   'P 1'
#
loop_
_entity.id
_entity.type
_entity.pdbx_description
1 polymer ?
#
loop_
_entity_poly.entity_id
_entity_poly.type
_entity_poly.pdbx_seq_one_letter_code
_entity_poly.pdbx_strand_id
1 'polypeptide(L)'
;MKPMTEAHLAILRRHMVEVIALQADLMSEEIGKDILGERVLEPMRRVRRHLFVPPELAAMAYHDTPLPIGFDKTVSQPFICALMADLLDPQPHEAVLEVGTGLGYQAAVLAELARQVGIGKCGPLTSA
;
A
#
# COMPACT_ATOMS: atom_id res chain seq x y z
N MET A 1 -19.84 20.13 -4.46
CA MET A 1 -18.49 19.79 -4.98
C MET A 1 -18.66 18.76 -6.09
N LYS A 2 -17.92 18.83 -7.20
CA LYS A 2 -18.04 17.87 -8.31
C LYS A 2 -17.50 16.50 -7.85
N PRO A 3 -18.17 15.37 -8.18
CA PRO A 3 -17.62 14.05 -7.84
C PRO A 3 -16.30 13.81 -8.58
N MET A 4 -15.37 13.12 -7.93
CA MET A 4 -14.13 12.72 -8.56
C MET A 4 -14.38 11.62 -9.60
N THR A 5 -13.66 11.71 -10.71
CA THR A 5 -13.67 10.71 -11.78
C THR A 5 -12.45 9.79 -11.64
N GLU A 6 -12.47 8.65 -12.32
CA GLU A 6 -11.29 7.78 -12.43
C GLU A 6 -10.06 8.51 -12.96
N ALA A 7 -10.23 9.49 -13.87
CA ALA A 7 -9.14 10.29 -14.38
C ALA A 7 -8.50 11.17 -13.28
N HIS A 8 -9.31 11.78 -12.41
CA HIS A 8 -8.79 12.52 -11.25
C HIS A 8 -8.05 11.59 -10.29
N LEU A 9 -8.62 10.42 -9.99
CA LEU A 9 -8.02 9.42 -9.11
C LEU A 9 -6.70 8.86 -9.66
N ALA A 10 -6.59 8.70 -10.98
CA ALA A 10 -5.35 8.27 -11.63
C ALA A 10 -4.23 9.31 -11.52
N ILE A 11 -4.56 10.62 -11.58
CA ILE A 11 -3.60 11.70 -11.34
C ILE A 11 -3.08 11.64 -9.90
N LEU A 12 -3.98 11.56 -8.92
CA LEU A 12 -3.59 11.46 -7.50
C LEU A 12 -2.74 10.22 -7.23
N ARG A 13 -3.05 9.08 -7.85
CA ARG A 13 -2.25 7.86 -7.71
C ARG A 13 -0.81 8.04 -8.20
N ARG A 14 -0.61 8.72 -9.33
CA ARG A 14 0.74 8.99 -9.84
C ARG A 14 1.50 9.91 -8.88
N HIS A 15 0.88 10.99 -8.43
CA HIS A 15 1.50 11.91 -7.47
C HIS A 15 1.83 11.23 -6.13
N MET A 16 0.98 10.33 -5.64
CA MET A 16 1.30 9.53 -4.46
C MET A 16 2.63 8.78 -4.63
N VAL A 17 2.87 8.16 -5.78
CA VAL A 17 4.12 7.43 -6.04
C VAL A 17 5.32 8.36 -6.16
N GLU A 18 5.15 9.54 -6.75
CA GLU A 18 6.20 10.59 -6.80
C GLU A 18 6.57 11.07 -5.38
N VAL A 19 5.58 11.30 -4.52
CA VAL A 19 5.79 11.69 -3.11
C VAL A 19 6.48 10.57 -2.33
N ILE A 20 6.11 9.31 -2.53
CA ILE A 20 6.77 8.16 -1.90
C ILE A 20 8.25 8.09 -2.28
N ALA A 21 8.58 8.31 -3.56
CA ALA A 21 9.97 8.29 -4.03
C ALA A 21 10.79 9.43 -3.40
N LEU A 22 10.22 10.63 -3.32
CA LEU A 22 10.83 11.77 -2.62
C LEU A 22 11.05 11.44 -1.13
N GLN A 23 10.07 10.82 -0.48
CA GLN A 23 10.15 10.48 0.93
C GLN A 23 11.22 9.42 1.21
N ALA A 24 11.45 8.48 0.29
CA ALA A 24 12.53 7.50 0.43
C ALA A 24 13.91 8.17 0.43
N ASP A 25 14.13 9.11 -0.50
CA ASP A 25 15.37 9.91 -0.58
C ASP A 25 15.58 10.76 0.69
N LEU A 26 14.53 11.45 1.15
CA LEU A 26 14.59 12.29 2.35
C LEU A 26 14.79 11.50 3.66
N MET A 27 14.45 10.21 3.69
CA MET A 27 14.54 9.35 4.87
C MET A 27 15.63 8.29 4.73
N SER A 28 16.59 8.50 3.82
CA SER A 28 17.51 7.45 3.42
C SER A 28 18.43 6.98 4.56
N GLU A 29 18.79 7.88 5.48
CA GLU A 29 19.56 7.57 6.68
C GLU A 29 18.78 6.64 7.63
N GLU A 30 17.49 6.90 7.84
CA GLU A 30 16.65 6.10 8.74
C GLU A 30 16.28 4.74 8.16
N ILE A 31 16.01 4.68 6.86
CA ILE A 31 15.55 3.44 6.21
C ILE A 31 16.71 2.64 5.59
N GLY A 32 17.91 3.20 5.54
CA GLY A 32 19.11 2.58 4.98
C GLY A 32 19.07 2.39 3.46
N LYS A 33 18.21 3.14 2.75
CA LYS A 33 18.04 3.08 1.29
C LYS A 33 17.68 4.45 0.73
N ASP A 34 18.39 4.90 -0.29
CA ASP A 34 18.12 6.18 -0.95
C ASP A 34 16.94 6.10 -1.93
N ILE A 35 16.67 4.91 -2.47
CA ILE A 35 15.63 4.69 -3.48
C ILE A 35 14.86 3.39 -3.21
N LEU A 36 13.55 3.44 -3.48
CA LEU A 36 12.72 2.24 -3.59
C LEU A 36 12.75 1.73 -5.03
N GLY A 37 12.72 0.41 -5.19
CA GLY A 37 12.80 -0.25 -6.49
C GLY A 37 11.58 0.05 -7.36
N GLU A 38 11.82 0.30 -8.65
CA GLU A 38 10.77 0.50 -9.65
C GLU A 38 9.83 -0.71 -9.75
N ARG A 39 10.35 -1.91 -9.45
CA ARG A 39 9.57 -3.15 -9.30
C ARG A 39 8.40 -2.99 -8.32
N VAL A 40 8.53 -2.17 -7.28
CA VAL A 40 7.49 -1.88 -6.28
C VAL A 40 6.64 -0.67 -6.64
N LEU A 41 7.28 0.42 -7.09
CA LEU A 41 6.58 1.67 -7.42
C LEU A 41 5.59 1.47 -8.57
N GLU A 42 5.91 0.62 -9.54
CA GLU A 42 5.11 0.40 -10.74
C GLU A 42 3.78 -0.34 -10.46
N PRO A 43 3.74 -1.44 -9.67
CA PRO A 43 2.50 -1.94 -9.08
C PRO A 43 1.66 -0.89 -8.35
N MET A 44 2.27 0.01 -7.58
CA MET A 44 1.52 1.06 -6.87
C MET A 44 0.91 2.11 -7.83
N ARG A 45 1.49 2.31 -9.03
CA ARG A 45 0.88 3.10 -10.12
C ARG A 45 -0.27 2.37 -10.80
N ARG A 46 -0.42 1.06 -10.66
CA ARG A 46 -1.51 0.26 -11.23
C ARG A 46 -2.65 0.00 -10.24
N VAL A 47 -2.31 -0.42 -9.02
CA VAL A 47 -3.29 -0.82 -8.00
C VAL A 47 -4.12 0.38 -7.55
N ARG A 48 -5.44 0.26 -7.72
CA ARG A 48 -6.41 1.32 -7.41
C ARG A 48 -6.72 1.39 -5.92
N ARG A 49 -5.86 2.06 -5.14
CA ARG A 49 -6.00 2.20 -3.67
C ARG A 49 -7.37 2.67 -3.19
N HIS A 50 -8.06 3.53 -3.96
CA HIS A 50 -9.41 4.00 -3.62
C HIS A 50 -10.50 2.91 -3.60
N LEU A 51 -10.25 1.72 -4.17
CA LEU A 51 -11.15 0.57 -4.06
C LEU A 51 -10.98 -0.20 -2.74
N PHE A 52 -9.95 0.15 -1.96
CA PHE A 52 -9.58 -0.50 -0.69
C PHE A 52 -9.78 0.43 0.50
N VAL A 53 -10.64 1.44 0.36
CA VAL A 53 -11.06 2.37 1.42
C VAL A 53 -12.56 2.59 1.33
N PRO A 54 -13.22 3.05 2.42
CA PRO A 54 -14.61 3.49 2.37
C PRO A 54 -14.83 4.53 1.24
N PRO A 55 -15.96 4.49 0.51
CA PRO A 55 -16.23 5.39 -0.61
C PRO A 55 -16.10 6.89 -0.26
N GLU A 56 -16.42 7.25 0.99
CA GLU A 56 -16.36 8.60 1.52
C GLU A 56 -14.91 9.12 1.61
N LEU A 57 -13.94 8.20 1.67
CA LEU A 57 -12.51 8.49 1.76
C LEU A 57 -11.79 8.32 0.41
N ALA A 58 -12.50 8.04 -0.68
CA ALA A 58 -11.89 7.83 -2.01
C ALA A 58 -11.04 9.02 -2.48
N ALA A 59 -11.46 10.25 -2.14
CA ALA A 59 -10.70 11.48 -2.44
C ALA A 59 -9.37 11.56 -1.68
N MET A 60 -9.31 10.94 -0.49
CA MET A 60 -8.14 10.91 0.39
C MET A 60 -7.25 9.71 0.14
N ALA A 61 -7.71 8.73 -0.64
CA ALA A 61 -7.10 7.40 -0.77
C ALA A 61 -5.60 7.41 -1.12
N TYR A 62 -5.14 8.47 -1.79
CA TYR A 62 -3.78 8.62 -2.30
C TYR A 62 -2.94 9.63 -1.52
N HIS A 63 -3.45 10.15 -0.40
CA HIS A 63 -2.62 10.90 0.53
C HIS A 63 -1.69 9.93 1.26
N ASP A 64 -0.46 10.37 1.52
CA ASP A 64 0.50 9.55 2.23
C ASP A 64 0.24 9.55 3.74
N THR A 65 -0.88 8.94 4.14
CA THR A 65 -1.34 8.85 5.53
C THR A 65 -2.17 7.59 5.74
N PRO A 66 -2.20 7.00 6.94
CA PRO A 66 -3.15 5.95 7.27
C PRO A 66 -4.59 6.47 7.17
N LEU A 67 -5.50 5.64 6.64
CA LEU A 67 -6.92 5.99 6.57
C LEU A 67 -7.76 4.98 7.35
N PRO A 68 -8.78 5.43 8.11
CA PRO A 68 -9.64 4.52 8.86
C PRO A 68 -10.48 3.68 7.89
N ILE A 69 -10.55 2.37 8.16
CA ILE A 69 -11.33 1.41 7.38
C ILE A 69 -12.47 0.78 8.19
N GLY A 70 -12.75 1.34 9.37
CA GLY A 70 -13.69 0.81 10.35
C GLY A 70 -13.07 -0.23 11.29
N PHE A 71 -13.82 -0.64 12.31
CA PHE A 71 -13.40 -1.63 13.33
C PHE A 71 -12.06 -1.29 14.00
N ASP A 72 -11.81 0.00 14.29
CA ASP A 72 -10.55 0.52 14.86
C ASP A 72 -9.29 0.13 14.07
N LYS A 73 -9.45 -0.10 12.76
CA LYS A 73 -8.37 -0.45 11.85
C LYS A 73 -8.15 0.66 10.83
N THR A 74 -6.94 0.67 10.29
CA THR A 74 -6.53 1.56 9.21
C THR A 74 -6.00 0.77 8.02
N VAL A 75 -6.10 1.34 6.83
CA VAL A 75 -5.19 0.98 5.74
C VAL A 75 -3.87 1.73 5.95
N SER A 76 -2.76 1.00 5.89
CA SER A 76 -1.42 1.55 6.13
C SER A 76 -1.07 2.68 5.17
N GLN A 77 -0.26 3.63 5.64
CA GLN A 77 0.31 4.71 4.82
C GLN A 77 0.99 4.14 3.56
N PRO A 78 0.75 4.71 2.37
CA PRO A 78 1.37 4.29 1.11
C PRO A 78 2.89 4.13 1.16
N PHE A 79 3.64 5.07 1.76
CA PHE A 79 5.09 4.96 1.91
C PHE A 79 5.50 3.71 2.68
N ILE A 80 4.84 3.42 3.79
CA ILE A 80 5.11 2.21 4.59
C ILE A 80 4.80 0.95 3.77
N CYS A 81 3.71 0.94 2.99
CA CYS A 81 3.40 -0.16 2.07
C CYS A 81 4.52 -0.39 1.03
N ALA A 82 5.04 0.69 0.45
CA ALA A 82 6.12 0.64 -0.53
C ALA A 82 7.42 0.12 0.11
N LEU A 83 7.82 0.68 1.25
CA LEU A 83 9.01 0.29 1.99
C LEU A 83 8.94 -1.18 2.42
N MET A 84 7.80 -1.64 2.95
CA MET A 84 7.63 -3.04 3.35
C MET A 84 7.75 -3.99 2.15
N ALA A 85 7.15 -3.66 1.00
CA ALA A 85 7.23 -4.48 -0.19
C ALA A 85 8.66 -4.52 -0.77
N ASP A 86 9.37 -3.39 -0.72
CA ASP A 86 10.73 -3.25 -1.21
C ASP A 86 11.75 -3.98 -0.33
N LEU A 87 11.57 -3.93 1.00
CA LEU A 87 12.39 -4.68 1.95
C LEU A 87 12.12 -6.18 1.90
N LEU A 88 10.86 -6.59 1.64
CA LEU A 88 10.51 -7.99 1.48
C LEU A 88 11.13 -8.59 0.21
N ASP A 89 11.34 -7.78 -0.83
CA ASP A 89 11.82 -8.18 -2.17
C ASP A 89 11.26 -9.54 -2.63
N PRO A 90 9.90 -9.70 -2.66
CA PRO A 90 9.30 -10.96 -3.05
C PRO A 90 9.75 -11.31 -4.47
N GLN A 91 9.77 -12.59 -4.83
CA GLN A 91 10.11 -13.03 -6.19
C GLN A 91 8.89 -13.60 -6.91
N PRO A 92 8.81 -13.53 -8.26
CA PRO A 92 7.62 -13.96 -9.02
C PRO A 92 7.23 -15.43 -8.85
N HIS A 93 8.10 -16.27 -8.28
CA HIS A 93 7.86 -17.69 -8.04
C HIS A 93 7.44 -18.00 -6.60
N GLU A 94 7.50 -17.02 -5.70
CA GLU A 94 7.28 -17.19 -4.26
C GLU A 94 5.81 -17.06 -3.87
N ALA A 95 5.51 -17.61 -2.69
CA ALA A 95 4.24 -17.39 -2.01
C ALA A 95 4.47 -16.49 -0.80
N VAL A 96 3.68 -15.44 -0.67
CA VAL A 96 3.75 -14.47 0.43
C VAL A 96 2.53 -14.67 1.33
N LEU A 97 2.73 -14.66 2.65
CA LEU A 97 1.65 -14.61 3.63
C LEU A 97 1.55 -13.19 4.20
N GLU A 98 0.43 -12.52 3.96
CA GLU A 98 0.12 -11.25 4.60
C GLU A 98 -0.76 -11.50 5.83
N VAL A 99 -0.31 -11.04 6.99
CA VAL A 99 -1.08 -11.08 8.24
C VAL A 99 -1.57 -9.68 8.56
N GLY A 100 -2.89 -9.52 8.75
CA GLY A 100 -3.47 -8.21 9.05
C GLY A 100 -3.87 -7.39 7.81
N THR A 101 -4.36 -8.06 6.77
CA THR A 101 -4.72 -7.51 5.45
C THR A 101 -5.64 -6.29 5.42
N GLY A 102 -6.42 -6.03 6.48
CA GLY A 102 -7.41 -4.95 6.48
C GLY A 102 -8.39 -5.08 5.31
N LEU A 103 -8.44 -4.08 4.43
CA LEU A 103 -9.22 -4.12 3.18
C LEU A 103 -8.45 -4.70 1.98
N GLY A 104 -7.15 -4.97 2.09
CA GLY A 104 -6.40 -5.75 1.09
C GLY A 104 -5.55 -4.96 0.10
N TYR A 105 -5.30 -3.67 0.33
CA TYR A 105 -4.45 -2.87 -0.57
C TYR A 105 -3.03 -3.43 -0.68
N GLN A 106 -2.39 -3.76 0.45
CA GLN A 106 -1.03 -4.28 0.47
C GLN A 106 -0.96 -5.68 -0.18
N ALA A 107 -1.90 -6.59 0.14
CA ALA A 107 -2.06 -7.84 -0.61
C ALA A 107 -2.16 -7.64 -2.13
N ALA A 108 -2.94 -6.65 -2.59
CA ALA A 108 -3.08 -6.38 -4.02
C ALA A 108 -1.77 -5.89 -4.66
N VAL A 109 -0.96 -5.09 -3.94
CA VAL A 109 0.38 -4.69 -4.39
C VAL A 109 1.32 -5.90 -4.43
N LEU A 110 1.32 -6.75 -3.40
CA LEU A 110 2.15 -7.96 -3.34
C LEU A 110 1.76 -8.99 -4.42
N ALA A 111 0.49 -9.04 -4.82
CA ALA A 111 0.00 -9.94 -5.87
C ALA A 111 0.53 -9.57 -7.27
N GLU A 112 0.96 -8.33 -7.49
CA GLU A 112 1.65 -7.91 -8.71
C GLU A 112 3.14 -8.32 -8.71
N LEU A 113 3.65 -8.77 -7.55
CA LEU A 113 5.07 -9.02 -7.30
C LEU A 113 5.41 -10.51 -7.14
N ALA A 114 4.53 -11.28 -6.50
CA ALA A 114 4.71 -12.68 -6.16
C ALA A 114 3.77 -13.62 -6.94
N ARG A 115 4.03 -14.93 -6.90
CA ARG A 115 3.15 -15.92 -7.54
C ARG A 115 1.79 -16.01 -6.86
N GLN A 116 1.79 -15.94 -5.52
CA GLN A 116 0.61 -16.14 -4.71
C GLN A 116 0.73 -15.32 -3.42
N VAL A 117 -0.39 -14.72 -3.01
CA VAL A 117 -0.51 -14.05 -1.71
C VAL A 117 -1.61 -14.73 -0.91
N GLY A 118 -1.25 -15.33 0.22
CA GLY A 118 -2.16 -15.84 1.23
C GLY A 118 -2.52 -14.75 2.23
N ILE A 119 -3.78 -14.73 2.68
CA ILE A 119 -4.27 -13.79 3.69
C ILE A 119 -4.46 -14.54 5.00
N GLY A 120 -3.66 -14.18 6.00
CA GLY A 120 -3.76 -14.70 7.36
C GLY A 120 -4.64 -13.79 8.24
N LYS A 121 -5.62 -14.39 8.93
CA LYS A 121 -6.35 -13.72 10.02
C LYS A 121 -5.69 -14.09 11.34
N CYS A 122 -5.25 -13.10 12.12
CA CYS A 122 -4.95 -13.34 13.53
C CYS A 122 -6.26 -13.60 14.28
N GLY A 123 -6.34 -14.73 14.98
CA GLY A 123 -7.36 -14.98 15.99
C GLY A 123 -7.17 -14.07 17.21
N PRO A 124 -8.12 -14.07 18.16
CA PRO A 124 -7.93 -13.35 19.42
C PRO A 124 -6.64 -13.83 20.10
N LEU A 125 -5.79 -12.89 20.53
CA LEU A 125 -4.69 -13.16 21.43
C LEU A 125 -5.30 -13.53 22.79
N THR A 126 -5.69 -14.78 22.99
CA THR A 126 -6.03 -15.28 24.31
C THR A 126 -4.71 -15.43 25.07
N SER A 127 -4.41 -14.47 25.94
CA SER A 127 -3.41 -14.66 27.00
C SER A 127 -3.87 -15.81 27.88
N ALA A 128 -3.05 -16.86 27.96
CA ALA A 128 -3.18 -17.90 28.98
C ALA A 128 -2.86 -17.35 30.38
#